data_AF-A0A486DPR4-F1
#
_entry.id   AF-A0A486DPR4-F1
#
_cell.length_a   1.000
_cell.length_b   1.000
_cell.length_c   1.000
_cell.angle_alpha   90.00
_cell.angle_beta   90.00
_cell.angle_gamma   90.00
#
_symmetry.space_group_name_H-M   'P 1'
#
loop_
_entity.id
_entity.type
_entity.pdbx_description
1 polymer ?
#
loop_
_entity_poly.entity_id
_entity_poly.type
_entity_poly.pdbx_seq_one_letter_code
_entity_poly.pdbx_strand_id
1 'polypeptide(L)'
;MSKTRYAVVRDNVVYAYVEGDNFETRRWNLVYPIKDGKVSMDLVSVHPNKNESGTLSIERRVETIEFTLDIEKRLMTRDDGTEFHLVDEESL
;
A
#
# COMPACT_ATOMS: atom_id res chain seq x y z
N MET A 1 -14.50 18.14 12.61
CA MET A 1 -13.31 17.64 13.32
C MET A 1 -12.24 17.43 12.27
N SER A 2 -11.04 17.99 12.46
CA SER A 2 -9.90 17.67 11.59
C SER A 2 -9.65 16.17 11.72
N LYS A 3 -9.56 15.43 10.61
CA LYS A 3 -9.19 14.02 10.64
C LYS A 3 -7.68 13.97 10.83
N THR A 4 -7.20 13.27 11.86
CA THR A 4 -5.76 13.06 12.06
C THR A 4 -5.21 12.27 10.88
N ARG A 5 -4.14 12.79 10.28
CA ARG A 5 -3.42 12.15 9.18
C ARG A 5 -2.15 11.51 9.71
N TYR A 6 -2.01 10.21 9.49
CA TYR A 6 -0.84 9.43 9.85
C TYR A 6 0.03 9.17 8.62
N ALA A 7 1.33 9.31 8.75
CA ALA A 7 2.31 8.82 7.79
C ALA A 7 2.65 7.35 8.09
N VAL A 8 2.67 6.52 7.05
CA VAL A 8 3.08 5.12 7.10
C VAL A 8 4.58 5.06 6.81
N VAL A 9 5.36 4.77 7.86
CA VAL A 9 6.82 4.89 7.85
C VAL A 9 7.47 3.54 8.09
N ARG A 10 8.52 3.25 7.31
CA ARG A 10 9.45 2.16 7.57
C ARG A 10 10.85 2.65 7.19
N ASP A 11 11.86 2.31 7.99
CA ASP A 11 13.26 2.68 7.72
C ASP A 11 13.45 4.20 7.43
N ASN A 12 12.72 5.06 8.16
CA ASN A 12 12.67 6.53 7.97
C ASN A 12 12.16 7.01 6.61
N VAL A 13 11.51 6.13 5.84
CA VAL A 13 10.88 6.46 4.56
C VAL A 13 9.37 6.47 4.73
N VAL A 14 8.71 7.56 4.33
CA VAL A 14 7.25 7.64 4.24
C VAL A 14 6.79 6.98 2.94
N TYR A 15 5.95 5.95 3.05
CA TYR A 15 5.42 5.17 1.93
C TYR A 15 4.00 5.57 1.54
N ALA A 16 3.19 5.95 2.52
CA ALA A 16 1.77 6.24 2.37
C ALA A 16 1.25 7.10 3.52
N TYR A 17 -0.03 7.45 3.44
CA TYR A 17 -0.75 8.18 4.46
C TYR A 17 -2.07 7.48 4.80
N VAL A 18 -2.49 7.58 6.05
CA VAL A 18 -3.79 7.09 6.53
C VAL A 18 -4.55 8.28 7.11
N GLU A 19 -5.75 8.55 6.58
CA GLU A 19 -6.61 9.64 7.06
C GLU A 19 -8.07 9.18 7.09
N GLY A 20 -8.61 8.94 8.30
CA GLY A 20 -9.92 8.30 8.44
C GLY A 20 -9.95 6.92 7.79
N ASP A 21 -10.90 6.69 6.88
CA ASP A 21 -11.07 5.41 6.17
C ASP A 21 -10.30 5.35 4.84
N ASN A 22 -9.30 6.20 4.64
CA ASN A 22 -8.55 6.28 3.39
C ASN A 22 -7.07 5.98 3.62
N PHE A 23 -6.51 5.14 2.75
CA PHE A 23 -5.09 4.88 2.63
C PHE A 23 -4.58 5.47 1.29
N GLU A 24 -3.66 6.42 1.34
CA GLU A 24 -3.12 7.13 0.18
C GLU A 24 -1.65 6.77 -0.05
N THR A 25 -1.33 6.17 -1.18
CA THR A 25 0.06 5.87 -1.55
C THR A 25 0.84 7.14 -1.91
N ARG A 26 2.03 7.35 -1.34
CA ARG A 26 2.83 8.57 -1.61
C ARG A 26 3.31 8.67 -3.05
N ARG A 27 3.64 7.54 -3.68
CA ARG A 27 4.28 7.52 -5.01
C ARG A 27 3.34 7.90 -6.14
N TRP A 28 2.06 7.56 -6.02
CA TRP A 28 1.08 7.68 -7.10
C TRP A 28 -0.20 8.43 -6.68
N ASN A 29 -0.29 8.85 -5.41
CA ASN A 29 -1.48 9.47 -4.82
C ASN A 29 -2.76 8.64 -5.06
N LEU A 30 -2.60 7.31 -5.15
CA LEU A 30 -3.72 6.39 -5.25
C LEU A 30 -4.33 6.20 -3.87
N VAL A 31 -5.65 6.38 -3.80
CA VAL A 31 -6.44 6.27 -2.57
C VAL A 31 -7.20 4.95 -2.57
N TYR A 32 -7.03 4.19 -1.50
CA TYR A 32 -7.67 2.91 -1.26
C TYR A 32 -8.55 3.02 -0.01
N PRO A 33 -9.76 2.46 -0.03
CA PRO A 33 -10.62 2.45 1.16
C PRO A 33 -10.08 1.47 2.20
N ILE A 34 -10.09 1.88 3.46
CA ILE A 34 -9.89 1.01 4.62
C ILE A 34 -11.25 0.43 5.00
N LYS A 35 -11.38 -0.89 4.98
CA LYS A 35 -12.61 -1.59 5.37
C LYS A 35 -12.29 -2.61 6.45
N ASP A 36 -12.97 -2.52 7.58
CA ASP A 36 -12.76 -3.40 8.74
C ASP A 36 -11.29 -3.49 9.17
N GLY A 37 -10.59 -2.35 9.14
CA GLY A 37 -9.17 -2.26 9.47
C GLY A 37 -8.24 -2.87 8.42
N LYS A 38 -8.70 -3.11 7.19
CA LYS A 38 -7.90 -3.70 6.11
C LYS A 38 -7.87 -2.82 4.88
N VAL A 39 -6.73 -2.86 4.18
CA VAL A 39 -6.51 -2.24 2.87
C VAL A 39 -6.09 -3.34 1.91
N SER A 40 -6.68 -3.35 0.72
CA SER A 40 -6.32 -4.29 -0.35
C SER A 40 -5.95 -3.49 -1.60
N MET A 41 -4.83 -3.86 -2.21
CA MET A 41 -4.25 -3.16 -3.35
C MET A 41 -3.86 -4.14 -4.45
N ASP A 42 -4.37 -3.93 -5.66
CA ASP A 42 -3.96 -4.71 -6.84
C ASP A 42 -2.72 -4.08 -7.49
N LEU A 43 -1.61 -4.81 -7.46
CA LEU A 43 -0.41 -4.54 -8.23
C LEU A 43 -0.49 -5.24 -9.59
N VAL A 44 -0.64 -4.42 -10.62
CA VAL A 44 -0.62 -4.88 -12.01
C VAL A 44 0.81 -4.83 -12.52
N SER A 45 1.37 -5.98 -12.86
CA SER A 45 2.66 -6.09 -13.55
C SER A 45 2.46 -6.59 -14.99
N VAL A 46 3.31 -6.09 -15.88
CA VAL A 46 3.29 -6.43 -17.30
C VAL A 46 4.60 -7.12 -17.63
N HIS A 47 4.52 -8.40 -17.98
CA HIS A 47 5.69 -9.22 -18.30
C HIS A 47 5.72 -9.52 -19.80
N PRO A 48 6.75 -9.03 -20.53
CA PRO A 48 6.96 -9.44 -21.90
C PRO A 48 7.45 -10.90 -21.92
N ASN A 49 6.71 -11.76 -22.60
CA ASN A 49 7.10 -13.13 -22.86
C ASN A 49 7.51 -13.25 -24.33
N LYS A 50 8.75 -13.67 -24.57
CA LYS A 50 9.19 -14.03 -25.92
C LYS A 50 9.06 -15.54 -26.04
N ASN A 51 8.18 -16.00 -26.92
CA ASN A 51 8.09 -17.44 -27.18
C ASN A 51 9.28 -17.89 -28.07
N GLU A 52 9.48 -19.20 -28.17
CA GLU A 52 10.58 -19.81 -28.92
C GLU A 52 10.56 -19.46 -30.42
N SER A 53 9.40 -19.07 -30.96
CA SER A 53 9.24 -18.63 -32.35
C SER A 53 9.53 -17.14 -32.58
N GLY A 54 9.93 -16.39 -31.53
CA GLY A 54 10.31 -14.99 -31.64
C GLY A 54 9.16 -13.99 -31.60
N THR A 55 7.92 -14.45 -31.44
CA THR A 55 6.74 -13.60 -31.23
C THR A 55 6.75 -13.04 -29.80
N LEU A 56 6.59 -11.72 -29.69
CA LEU A 56 6.43 -11.04 -28.42
C LEU A 56 4.96 -11.14 -27.97
N SER A 57 4.71 -11.76 -26.83
CA SER A 57 3.43 -11.70 -26.12
C SER A 57 3.58 -10.89 -24.84
N ILE A 58 2.48 -10.32 -24.37
CA ILE A 58 2.43 -9.56 -23.13
C ILE A 58 1.54 -10.32 -22.16
N GLU A 59 2.08 -10.70 -21.01
CA GLU A 59 1.33 -11.29 -19.92
C GLU A 59 1.04 -10.23 -18.86
N ARG A 60 -0.24 -10.00 -18.58
CA ARG A 60 -0.67 -9.17 -17.46
C ARG A 60 -0.81 -10.06 -16.23
N ARG A 61 -0.04 -9.77 -15.18
CA ARG A 61 -0.19 -10.40 -13.86
C ARG A 61 -0.78 -9.38 -12.90
N VAL A 62 -1.73 -9.84 -12.09
CA VAL A 62 -2.33 -9.06 -11.02
C VAL A 62 -2.01 -9.78 -9.72
N GLU A 63 -1.36 -9.07 -8.81
CA GLU A 63 -1.07 -9.52 -7.47
C GLU A 63 -1.79 -8.61 -6.50
N THR A 64 -2.63 -9.18 -5.65
CA THR A 64 -3.32 -8.43 -4.60
C THR A 64 -2.46 -8.45 -3.34
N ILE A 65 -2.08 -7.28 -2.85
CA ILE A 65 -1.41 -7.12 -1.57
C ILE A 65 -2.42 -6.64 -0.55
N GLU A 66 -2.44 -7.29 0.60
CA GLU A 66 -3.28 -6.88 1.72
C GLU A 66 -2.47 -6.30 2.86
N PHE A 67 -3.07 -5.34 3.55
CA PHE A 67 -2.56 -4.76 4.78
C PHE A 67 -3.63 -4.77 5.86
N THR A 68 -3.21 -5.06 7.08
CA THR A 68 -4.02 -4.93 8.29
C THR A 68 -3.54 -3.71 9.08
N LEU A 69 -4.48 -2.93 9.59
CA LEU A 69 -4.27 -1.68 10.29
C LEU A 69 -4.70 -1.82 11.74
N ASP A 70 -3.78 -1.56 12.65
CA ASP A 70 -4.02 -1.46 14.09
C ASP A 70 -3.70 -0.02 14.53
N ILE A 71 -4.72 0.85 14.52
CA ILE A 71 -4.58 2.26 14.88
C ILE A 71 -4.16 2.43 16.34
N GLU A 72 -4.67 1.58 17.25
CA GLU A 72 -4.35 1.65 18.67
C GLU A 72 -2.86 1.39 18.92
N LYS A 73 -2.28 0.44 18.18
CA LYS A 73 -0.84 0.13 18.23
C LYS A 73 0.01 0.98 17.28
N ARG A 74 -0.61 1.87 16.50
CA ARG A 74 0.06 2.67 15.45
C ARG A 74 0.88 1.78 14.51
N LEU A 75 0.30 0.66 14.08
CA LEU A 75 0.98 -0.35 13.29
C LEU A 75 0.15 -0.72 12.06
N MET A 76 0.84 -0.87 10.93
CA MET A 76 0.28 -1.42 9.71
C MET A 76 1.13 -2.61 9.28
N THR A 77 0.51 -3.74 8.99
CA THR A 77 1.20 -4.99 8.67
C THR A 77 0.72 -5.49 7.31
N ARG A 78 1.65 -5.72 6.39
CA ARG A 78 1.39 -6.38 5.11
C ARG A 78 1.19 -7.88 5.32
N ASP A 79 0.46 -8.52 4.43
CA ASP A 79 0.22 -9.97 4.40
C ASP A 79 1.47 -10.85 4.55
N ASP A 80 2.62 -10.42 4.03
CA ASP A 80 3.90 -11.11 4.17
C ASP A 80 4.62 -10.91 5.52
N GLY A 81 3.96 -10.25 6.49
CA GLY A 81 4.48 -9.96 7.82
C GLY A 81 5.34 -8.71 7.91
N THR A 82 5.50 -7.96 6.82
CA THR A 82 6.20 -6.66 6.87
C THR A 82 5.42 -5.65 7.71
N GLU A 83 6.10 -5.02 8.67
CA GLU A 83 5.52 -3.99 9.53
C GLU A 83 5.91 -2.56 9.11
N PHE A 84 4.98 -1.63 9.31
CA PHE A 84 5.13 -0.20 9.10
C PHE A 84 4.54 0.55 10.30
N HIS A 85 5.22 1.60 10.75
CA HIS A 85 4.76 2.43 11.86
C HIS A 85 3.88 3.57 11.37
N LEU A 86 2.84 3.90 12.13
CA LEU A 86 2.01 5.07 11.92
C LEU A 86 2.52 6.21 12.79
N VAL A 87 2.94 7.30 12.15
CA VAL A 87 3.43 8.51 12.83
C VAL A 87 2.48 9.65 12.50
N ASP A 88 2.14 10.49 13.47
CA ASP A 88 1.34 11.69 13.21
C ASP A 88 2.07 12.56 12.18
N GLU A 89 1.42 12.92 11.07
CA GLU A 89 2.07 13.65 9.97
C GLU A 89 2.59 15.02 10.43
N GLU A 90 1.87 15.67 11.35
CA GLU A 90 2.30 16.94 11.97
C GLU A 90 3.57 16.82 12.82
N SER A 91 4.01 15.60 13.15
CA SER A 91 5.20 15.32 13.97
C SER A 91 6.44 14.92 13.16
N LEU A 92 6.35 14.92 11.82
CA LEU A 92 7.45 14.60 10.90
C LEU A 92 8.31 15.81 10.51
#